data_AF-A0A1I3XEB5-F1
#
_entry.id   AF-A0A1I3XEB5-F1
#
_cell.length_a   1.000
_cell.length_b   1.000
_cell.length_c   1.000
_cell.angle_alpha   90.00
_cell.angle_beta   90.00
_cell.angle_gamma   90.00
#
_symmetry.space_group_name_H-M   'P 1'
#
loop_
_entity.id
_entity.type
_entity.pdbx_description
1 polymer ?
#
loop_
_entity_poly.entity_id
_entity_poly.type
_entity_poly.pdbx_seq_one_letter_code
_entity_poly.pdbx_strand_id
1 'polypeptide(L)'
;MQNRARPKPWCPRASQGRRWQALCRPHPQNGRPPSGKPADVRPLPMKHNPKVHVGVKKVTEAKWAQSAILKALPCVGWRSHEGMTASEMMSPRWNSQNQLIGVQTPGGQHWDYRYDAFGRRTEKVCERSGERTTYLWDGDVPAEIREYRHNRLYSIRHLVFDGWQLLAQQVQFFTLNPENRQELIAGEVQTQYAVCAPTGEPLALFDTAGHRVWRQPPQSLYGLRLGRLGENAELNPGNQFAGQWLDEESGLVYNRFRYYSPVAGQYLTPDPLGLMGGENPYAYVGNPTIWIDPLGLAKCWTAKNVVGRKVYQRNDLFDPNHIDEYGRTNIQRMKKGQAPIGKDGLEINLHHVTQDEPGAMAEILSSVHSKYDRKLHMFSNQWDKTWVGPDGVRRRYNSAPPSMNRRPFNRWKKKYWKARALDFLIP
;
A
#
# COMPACT_ATOMS: atom_id res chain seq x y z
N MET A 1 -9.56 -15.13 -62.90
CA MET A 1 -8.65 -14.07 -63.42
C MET A 1 -8.87 -12.79 -62.62
N GLN A 2 -7.80 -11.99 -62.45
CA GLN A 2 -7.69 -10.64 -61.84
C GLN A 2 -7.63 -10.59 -60.29
N ASN A 3 -6.43 -10.49 -59.71
CA ASN A 3 -5.58 -9.29 -59.42
C ASN A 3 -6.02 -8.55 -58.15
N ARG A 4 -5.45 -8.87 -56.97
CA ARG A 4 -4.26 -8.24 -56.32
C ARG A 4 -4.30 -6.71 -56.23
N ALA A 5 -4.57 -6.20 -55.03
CA ALA A 5 -3.95 -4.98 -54.48
C ALA A 5 -3.84 -5.09 -52.94
N ARG A 6 -2.62 -5.06 -52.40
CA ARG A 6 -2.32 -4.92 -50.96
C ARG A 6 -2.11 -3.44 -50.64
N PRO A 7 -2.56 -2.91 -49.48
CA PRO A 7 -2.03 -1.65 -48.97
C PRO A 7 -0.71 -1.87 -48.23
N LYS A 8 0.25 -0.97 -48.48
CA LYS A 8 1.59 -0.89 -47.86
C LYS A 8 1.53 -0.27 -46.44
N PRO A 9 2.53 -0.55 -45.58
CA PRO A 9 2.62 0.00 -44.23
C PRO A 9 3.02 1.47 -44.21
N TRP A 10 2.42 2.24 -43.30
CA TRP A 10 2.71 3.65 -43.07
C TRP A 10 3.87 3.80 -42.07
N CYS A 11 4.87 4.59 -42.47
CA CYS A 11 6.02 5.01 -41.68
C CYS A 11 6.07 6.54 -41.77
N PRO A 12 6.14 7.30 -40.67
CA PRO A 12 6.47 8.72 -40.76
C PRO A 12 7.96 8.93 -40.51
N ARG A 13 8.65 9.53 -41.50
CA ARG A 13 9.95 10.18 -41.31
C ARG A 13 9.77 11.57 -40.69
N ALA A 14 10.81 11.95 -39.97
CA ALA A 14 11.03 13.19 -39.27
C ALA A 14 10.81 14.47 -40.10
N SER A 15 10.25 15.49 -39.45
CA SER A 15 10.47 16.90 -39.78
C SER A 15 11.06 17.60 -38.55
N GLN A 16 12.24 18.18 -38.75
CA GLN A 16 12.98 18.97 -37.76
C GLN A 16 12.30 20.32 -37.47
N GLY A 17 12.58 20.85 -36.28
CA GLY A 17 12.76 22.30 -36.10
C GLY A 17 11.68 23.04 -35.30
N ARG A 18 11.84 23.07 -33.97
CA ARG A 18 11.76 24.32 -33.17
C ARG A 18 12.32 24.09 -31.76
N ARG A 19 13.56 24.53 -31.57
CA ARG A 19 14.26 24.68 -30.29
C ARG A 19 13.57 25.81 -29.50
N TRP A 20 13.05 25.52 -28.32
CA TRP A 20 12.87 26.53 -27.28
C TRP A 20 14.14 26.56 -26.43
N GLN A 21 14.96 27.60 -26.63
CA GLN A 21 16.06 27.94 -25.75
C GLN A 21 15.49 28.62 -24.51
N ALA A 22 15.61 27.97 -23.34
CA ALA A 22 15.46 28.66 -22.07
C ALA A 22 16.79 29.39 -21.78
N LEU A 23 16.73 30.71 -21.79
CA LEU A 23 17.78 31.63 -21.40
C LEU A 23 18.05 31.50 -19.89
N CYS A 24 19.18 30.90 -19.52
CA CYS A 24 19.83 31.21 -18.25
C CYS A 24 20.83 32.34 -18.50
N ARG A 25 20.53 33.55 -18.02
CA ARG A 25 21.52 34.59 -17.76
C ARG A 25 21.60 34.86 -16.26
N PRO A 26 22.81 34.96 -15.68
CA PRO A 26 23.01 35.35 -14.29
C PRO A 26 22.93 36.88 -14.19
N HIS A 27 22.28 37.40 -13.14
CA HIS A 27 22.40 38.81 -12.76
C HIS A 27 23.18 38.91 -11.43
N PRO A 28 24.15 39.85 -11.32
CA PRO A 28 25.00 39.98 -10.15
C PRO A 28 24.38 40.93 -9.13
N GLN A 29 24.59 40.68 -7.84
CA GLN A 29 24.44 41.71 -6.82
C GLN A 29 25.62 41.69 -5.86
N ASN A 30 26.49 42.68 -6.06
CA ASN A 30 27.38 43.22 -5.05
C ASN A 30 26.54 43.98 -4.02
N GLY A 31 26.75 43.69 -2.74
CA GLY A 31 26.22 44.46 -1.62
C GLY A 31 26.92 44.06 -0.32
N ARG A 32 27.91 44.84 0.11
CA ARG A 32 28.49 44.76 1.45
C ARG A 32 27.48 45.24 2.50
N PRO A 33 27.55 44.68 3.72
CA PRO A 33 27.40 45.49 4.94
C PRO A 33 28.61 45.32 5.89
N PRO A 34 28.71 46.16 6.95
CA PRO A 34 29.98 46.69 7.43
C PRO A 34 30.67 45.87 8.53
N SER A 35 31.97 46.15 8.67
CA SER A 35 32.87 45.69 9.71
C SER A 35 32.46 46.17 11.12
N GLY A 36 32.23 45.21 12.03
CA GLY A 36 32.14 45.42 13.48
C GLY A 36 33.07 44.43 14.21
N LYS A 37 33.84 44.94 15.19
CA LYS A 37 34.91 44.26 15.93
C LYS A 37 34.39 43.11 16.82
N PRO A 38 35.23 42.12 17.17
CA PRO A 38 34.83 40.96 17.97
C PRO A 38 34.65 41.33 19.45
N ALA A 39 33.56 40.87 20.07
CA ALA A 39 33.35 40.96 21.51
C ALA A 39 33.77 39.65 22.19
N ASP A 40 34.63 39.79 23.20
CA ASP A 40 35.11 38.76 24.12
C ASP A 40 33.96 37.95 24.75
N VAL A 41 34.00 36.62 24.62
CA VAL A 41 33.17 35.71 25.42
C VAL A 41 34.07 35.08 26.49
N ARG A 42 34.00 35.60 27.72
CA ARG A 42 34.58 34.96 28.91
C ARG A 42 33.64 33.83 29.41
N PRO A 43 34.17 32.67 29.84
CA PRO A 43 33.35 31.59 30.37
C PRO A 43 32.95 31.87 31.84
N LEU A 44 31.70 31.57 32.19
CA LEU A 44 31.19 31.57 33.58
C LEU A 44 30.75 30.15 33.99
N PRO A 45 30.77 29.83 35.30
CA PRO A 45 31.21 28.51 35.79
C PRO A 45 30.08 27.50 35.98
N MET A 46 30.48 26.22 35.95
CA MET A 46 29.67 25.05 36.31
C MET A 46 29.13 25.15 37.75
N LYS A 47 27.83 24.93 37.93
CA LYS A 47 27.21 24.57 39.21
C LYS A 47 26.68 23.13 39.15
N HIS A 48 27.20 22.27 40.02
CA HIS A 48 26.55 21.01 40.44
C HIS A 48 25.25 21.35 41.20
N ASN A 49 24.12 20.66 41.01
CA ASN A 49 23.65 19.39 41.63
C ASN A 49 22.12 19.26 41.30
N PRO A 50 21.35 18.19 41.61
CA PRO A 50 21.67 16.81 42.01
C PRO A 50 20.93 15.74 41.14
N LYS A 51 21.19 14.46 41.43
CA LYS A 51 20.61 13.25 40.80
C LYS A 51 19.07 13.31 40.69
N VAL A 52 18.54 13.20 39.46
CA VAL A 52 17.13 12.92 39.19
C VAL A 52 16.97 11.47 38.74
N HIS A 53 16.15 10.72 39.47
CA HIS A 53 15.72 9.36 39.11
C HIS A 53 15.08 9.35 37.72
N VAL A 54 15.61 8.56 36.79
CA VAL A 54 15.01 8.32 35.48
C VAL A 54 13.87 7.32 35.64
N GLY A 55 12.67 7.83 35.89
CA GLY A 55 11.42 7.10 35.72
C GLY A 55 11.02 7.12 34.24
N VAL A 56 10.99 5.96 33.60
CA VAL A 56 10.59 5.78 32.19
C VAL A 56 9.12 6.16 32.01
N LYS A 57 8.83 7.38 31.49
CA LYS A 57 7.52 7.75 30.95
C LYS A 57 7.50 7.52 29.42
N LYS A 58 7.32 6.27 29.00
CA LYS A 58 7.07 5.90 27.58
C LYS A 58 5.58 5.71 27.30
N VAL A 59 4.75 6.76 27.38
CA VAL A 59 3.35 6.69 26.83
C VAL A 59 2.83 8.04 26.30
N THR A 60 3.42 9.19 26.65
CA THR A 60 2.77 10.49 26.40
C THR A 60 3.06 11.15 25.05
N GLU A 61 4.23 10.95 24.43
CA GLU A 61 4.59 11.70 23.21
C GLU A 61 3.85 11.23 21.94
N ALA A 62 3.50 9.94 21.83
CA ALA A 62 2.81 9.40 20.64
C ALA A 62 1.39 9.99 20.43
N LYS A 63 0.71 10.37 21.52
CA LYS A 63 -0.65 10.95 21.46
C LYS A 63 -0.67 12.39 20.93
N TRP A 64 0.39 13.17 21.16
CA TRP A 64 0.47 14.57 20.72
C TRP A 64 0.72 14.70 19.22
N ALA A 65 1.60 13.86 18.64
CA ALA A 65 1.86 13.85 17.20
C ALA A 65 0.62 13.42 16.37
N GLN A 66 -0.11 12.40 16.85
CA GLN A 66 -1.37 11.96 16.25
C GLN A 66 -2.41 13.08 16.24
N SER A 67 -2.61 13.74 17.38
CA SER A 67 -3.56 14.85 17.52
C SER A 67 -3.21 16.05 16.63
N ALA A 68 -1.92 16.36 16.43
CA ALA A 68 -1.48 17.48 15.60
C ALA A 68 -1.71 17.26 14.09
N ILE A 69 -1.47 16.06 13.57
CA ILE A 69 -1.71 15.73 12.16
C ILE A 69 -3.21 15.81 11.83
N LEU A 70 -4.05 15.33 12.73
CA LEU A 70 -5.51 15.33 12.57
C LEU A 70 -6.12 16.74 12.67
N LYS A 71 -5.51 17.64 13.46
CA LYS A 71 -5.86 19.07 13.55
C LYS A 71 -5.64 19.83 12.23
N ALA A 72 -4.84 19.29 11.31
CA ALA A 72 -4.47 19.94 10.06
C ALA A 72 -5.13 19.31 8.82
N LEU A 73 -6.09 18.38 8.99
CA LEU A 73 -6.80 17.75 7.88
C LEU A 73 -8.05 18.58 7.51
N PRO A 74 -8.03 19.41 6.43
CA PRO A 74 -9.27 19.84 5.82
C PRO A 74 -9.96 18.60 5.24
N CYS A 75 -11.23 18.42 5.60
CA CYS A 75 -12.07 17.40 4.98
C CYS A 75 -12.25 17.74 3.49
N VAL A 76 -11.71 16.91 2.62
CA VAL A 76 -11.87 17.08 1.17
C VAL A 76 -13.28 16.69 0.79
N GLY A 77 -14.13 17.70 0.52
CA GLY A 77 -15.48 17.47 0.00
C GLY A 77 -16.52 18.55 0.31
N TRP A 78 -16.25 19.48 1.22
CA TRP A 78 -17.28 20.41 1.69
C TRP A 78 -17.07 21.81 1.15
N ARG A 79 -18.04 22.32 0.38
CA ARG A 79 -18.09 23.75 0.03
C ARG A 79 -18.21 24.56 1.31
N SER A 80 -17.34 25.54 1.47
CA SER A 80 -17.43 26.55 2.52
C SER A 80 -18.76 27.30 2.40
N HIS A 81 -19.72 27.00 3.27
CA HIS A 81 -20.71 27.98 3.67
C HIS A 81 -20.14 28.75 4.85
N GLU A 82 -20.05 30.07 4.70
CA GLU A 82 -19.57 31.01 5.71
C GLU A 82 -20.37 30.82 7.03
N GLY A 83 -19.67 30.59 8.14
CA GLY A 83 -20.31 30.54 9.47
C GLY A 83 -19.88 29.44 10.46
N MET A 84 -18.76 28.73 10.25
CA MET A 84 -18.28 27.75 11.25
C MET A 84 -17.53 28.43 12.40
N THR A 85 -18.19 28.54 13.57
CA THR A 85 -17.57 28.80 14.87
C THR A 85 -16.86 27.53 15.37
N ALA A 86 -15.70 27.68 16.03
CA ALA A 86 -14.85 26.63 16.66
C ALA A 86 -15.15 25.17 16.21
N SER A 87 -14.65 24.84 15.02
CA SER A 87 -14.86 23.63 14.22
C SER A 87 -14.96 22.32 15.01
N GLU A 88 -16.03 21.56 14.80
CA GLU A 88 -16.09 20.13 15.09
C GLU A 88 -14.93 19.43 14.38
N MET A 89 -13.92 18.98 15.13
CA MET A 89 -12.74 18.32 14.57
C MET A 89 -12.99 16.83 14.40
N MET A 90 -12.31 16.21 13.43
CA MET A 90 -12.31 14.75 13.31
C MET A 90 -11.66 14.11 14.54
N SER A 91 -12.39 13.22 15.22
CA SER A 91 -11.95 12.56 16.46
C SER A 91 -11.81 11.05 16.28
N PRO A 92 -10.58 10.53 16.06
CA PRO A 92 -10.35 9.10 15.91
C PRO A 92 -10.16 8.38 17.26
N ARG A 93 -10.61 7.13 17.31
CA ARG A 93 -10.44 6.20 18.43
C ARG A 93 -9.60 5.01 17.99
N TRP A 94 -8.65 4.63 18.84
CA TRP A 94 -7.68 3.56 18.55
C TRP A 94 -7.73 2.48 19.64
N ASN A 95 -7.45 1.23 19.27
CA ASN A 95 -7.24 0.15 20.24
C ASN A 95 -5.73 0.00 20.62
N SER A 96 -5.43 -0.92 21.53
CA SER A 96 -4.06 -1.20 21.99
C SER A 96 -3.13 -1.80 20.93
N GLN A 97 -3.68 -2.23 19.79
CA GLN A 97 -2.93 -2.74 18.64
C GLN A 97 -2.66 -1.65 17.58
N ASN A 98 -2.93 -0.38 17.91
CA ASN A 98 -2.84 0.77 16.99
C ASN A 98 -3.76 0.64 15.77
N GLN A 99 -4.92 -0.01 15.91
CA GLN A 99 -5.95 -0.04 14.87
C GLN A 99 -7.00 1.04 15.14
N LEU A 100 -7.42 1.74 14.08
CA LEU A 100 -8.47 2.74 14.17
C LEU A 100 -9.82 2.02 14.34
N ILE A 101 -10.44 2.11 15.51
CA ILE A 101 -11.71 1.43 15.82
C ILE A 101 -12.92 2.34 15.64
N GLY A 102 -12.71 3.64 15.47
CA GLY A 102 -13.78 4.53 15.04
C GLY A 102 -13.32 5.95 14.78
N VAL A 103 -14.17 6.72 14.11
CA VAL A 103 -13.95 8.15 13.86
C VAL A 103 -15.27 8.90 14.00
N GLN A 104 -15.22 10.04 14.69
CA GLN A 104 -16.28 11.03 14.61
C GLN A 104 -15.88 12.07 13.57
N THR A 105 -16.69 12.25 12.53
CA THR A 105 -16.46 13.25 11.49
C THR A 105 -16.94 14.63 11.96
N PRO A 106 -16.42 15.73 11.39
CA PRO A 106 -16.95 17.07 11.64
C PRO A 106 -18.45 17.22 11.39
N GLY A 107 -19.04 16.41 10.50
CA GLY A 107 -20.50 16.39 10.27
C GLY A 107 -21.30 15.68 11.36
N GLY A 108 -20.65 15.28 12.46
CA GLY A 108 -21.26 14.53 13.55
C GLY A 108 -21.65 13.10 13.18
N GLN A 109 -21.07 12.52 12.13
CA GLN A 109 -21.21 11.09 11.86
C GLN A 109 -20.23 10.31 12.72
N HIS A 110 -20.70 9.20 13.28
CA HIS A 110 -19.87 8.27 14.03
C HIS A 110 -19.70 7.01 13.22
N TRP A 111 -18.45 6.69 12.89
CA TRP A 111 -18.08 5.48 12.19
C TRP A 111 -17.33 4.56 13.13
N ASP A 112 -17.68 3.28 13.12
CA ASP A 112 -17.02 2.21 13.85
C ASP A 112 -16.39 1.22 12.88
N TYR A 113 -15.20 0.74 13.21
CA TYR A 113 -14.43 -0.20 12.39
C TYR A 113 -14.17 -1.48 13.18
N ARG A 114 -14.32 -2.64 12.52
CA ARG A 114 -14.04 -3.95 13.11
C ARG A 114 -12.93 -4.66 12.35
N TYR A 115 -12.20 -5.50 13.06
CA TYR A 115 -11.07 -6.24 12.54
C TYR A 115 -11.17 -7.71 12.92
N ASP A 116 -10.67 -8.59 12.05
CA ASP A 116 -10.45 -10.00 12.40
C ASP A 116 -9.22 -10.16 13.31
N ALA A 117 -8.98 -11.39 13.78
CA ALA A 117 -7.83 -11.72 14.62
C ALA A 117 -6.47 -11.46 13.94
N PHE A 118 -6.47 -11.34 12.61
CA PHE A 118 -5.31 -11.02 11.78
C PHE A 118 -5.14 -9.51 11.55
N GLY A 119 -6.06 -8.71 12.07
CA GLY A 119 -6.08 -7.27 11.95
C GLY A 119 -6.55 -6.74 10.60
N ARG A 120 -7.25 -7.53 9.78
CA ARG A 120 -7.93 -7.08 8.54
C ARG A 120 -9.24 -6.44 8.89
N ARG A 121 -9.54 -5.29 8.29
CA ARG A 121 -10.83 -4.64 8.47
C ARG A 121 -11.93 -5.55 7.94
N THR A 122 -12.83 -6.02 8.80
CA THR A 122 -13.97 -6.85 8.41
C THR A 122 -15.24 -6.03 8.21
N GLU A 123 -15.32 -4.86 8.85
CA GLU A 123 -16.50 -4.01 8.80
C GLU A 123 -16.16 -2.54 9.01
N LYS A 124 -16.92 -1.67 8.35
CA LYS A 124 -17.14 -0.29 8.78
C LYS A 124 -18.63 0.01 8.84
N VAL A 125 -19.09 0.78 9.83
CA VAL A 125 -20.52 1.07 10.01
C VAL A 125 -20.72 2.48 10.56
N CYS A 126 -21.73 3.17 10.04
CA CYS A 126 -22.27 4.39 10.62
C CYS A 126 -23.76 4.20 10.90
N GLU A 127 -24.13 4.10 12.17
CA GLU A 127 -25.54 3.91 12.56
C GLU A 127 -26.42 5.07 12.11
N ARG A 128 -25.91 6.31 12.18
CA ARG A 128 -26.65 7.52 11.84
C ARG A 128 -27.01 7.60 10.35
N SER A 129 -26.12 7.21 9.45
CA SER A 129 -26.44 7.16 8.01
C SER A 129 -27.04 5.81 7.58
N GLY A 130 -27.04 4.82 8.47
CA GLY A 130 -27.45 3.46 8.15
C GLY A 130 -26.51 2.75 7.17
N GLU A 131 -25.32 3.28 6.94
CA GLU A 131 -24.32 2.71 6.04
C GLU A 131 -23.49 1.65 6.75
N ARG A 132 -23.30 0.51 6.11
CA ARG A 132 -22.39 -0.54 6.57
C ARG A 132 -21.67 -1.15 5.39
N THR A 133 -20.36 -1.34 5.50
CA THR A 133 -19.55 -2.06 4.51
C THR A 133 -18.87 -3.23 5.19
N THR A 134 -18.99 -4.43 4.62
CA THR A 134 -18.30 -5.64 5.11
C THR A 134 -17.30 -6.13 4.10
N TYR A 135 -16.18 -6.67 4.56
CA TYR A 135 -15.05 -7.11 3.74
C TYR A 135 -14.74 -8.58 3.97
N LEU A 136 -14.63 -9.34 2.88
CA LEU A 136 -14.04 -10.67 2.85
C LEU A 136 -12.69 -10.57 2.15
N TRP A 137 -11.70 -11.29 2.68
CA TRP A 137 -10.29 -11.16 2.28
C TRP A 137 -9.75 -12.45 1.69
N ASP A 138 -8.96 -12.31 0.63
CA ASP A 138 -8.07 -13.32 0.08
C ASP A 138 -6.61 -12.89 0.34
N GLY A 139 -5.93 -13.57 1.25
CA GLY A 139 -4.67 -13.09 1.82
C GLY A 139 -4.84 -11.69 2.45
N ASP A 140 -4.06 -10.73 1.94
CA ASP A 140 -4.07 -9.32 2.36
C ASP A 140 -4.79 -8.37 1.37
N VAL A 141 -5.50 -8.90 0.35
CA VAL A 141 -6.37 -8.13 -0.55
C VAL A 141 -7.85 -8.52 -0.32
N PRO A 142 -8.82 -7.60 -0.47
CA PRO A 142 -10.21 -7.97 -0.33
C PRO A 142 -10.70 -8.69 -1.59
N ALA A 143 -11.37 -9.82 -1.38
CA ALA A 143 -11.99 -10.62 -2.44
C ALA A 143 -13.45 -10.23 -2.67
N GLU A 144 -14.15 -9.82 -1.59
CA GLU A 144 -15.54 -9.38 -1.66
C GLU A 144 -15.76 -8.18 -0.75
N ILE A 145 -16.50 -7.20 -1.24
CA ILE A 145 -16.98 -6.05 -0.48
C ILE A 145 -18.49 -5.99 -0.64
N ARG A 146 -19.21 -5.93 0.48
CA ARG A 146 -20.66 -5.70 0.47
C ARG A 146 -20.98 -4.38 1.12
N GLU A 147 -21.84 -3.61 0.48
CA GLU A 147 -22.34 -2.37 1.03
C GLU A 147 -23.82 -2.52 1.37
N TYR A 148 -24.20 -1.97 2.50
CA TYR A 148 -25.56 -1.96 3.01
C TYR A 148 -25.99 -0.53 3.27
N ARG A 149 -27.26 -0.24 2.99
CA ARG A 149 -27.93 1.03 3.31
C ARG A 149 -29.19 0.71 4.09
N HIS A 150 -29.30 1.24 5.31
CA HIS A 150 -30.41 0.99 6.22
C HIS A 150 -30.67 -0.51 6.41
N ASN A 151 -29.59 -1.27 6.66
CA ASN A 151 -29.57 -2.72 6.83
C ASN A 151 -30.06 -3.55 5.61
N ARG A 152 -30.23 -2.93 4.44
CA ARG A 152 -30.51 -3.62 3.17
C ARG A 152 -29.25 -3.69 2.33
N LEU A 153 -29.03 -4.82 1.67
CA LEU A 153 -27.91 -4.98 0.74
C LEU A 153 -28.08 -3.99 -0.42
N TYR A 154 -27.04 -3.21 -0.70
CA TYR A 154 -27.00 -2.22 -1.77
C TYR A 154 -26.12 -2.69 -2.93
N SER A 155 -24.94 -3.23 -2.63
CA SER A 155 -24.02 -3.74 -3.64
C SER A 155 -23.22 -4.93 -3.12
N ILE A 156 -22.85 -5.83 -4.04
CA ILE A 156 -21.80 -6.82 -3.86
C ILE A 156 -20.73 -6.53 -4.91
N ARG A 157 -19.47 -6.43 -4.49
CA ARG A 157 -18.30 -6.26 -5.35
C ARG A 157 -17.33 -7.40 -5.13
N HIS A 158 -17.05 -8.19 -6.16
CA HIS A 158 -15.93 -9.14 -6.18
C HIS A 158 -14.73 -8.48 -6.83
N LEU A 159 -13.55 -8.69 -6.26
CA LEU A 159 -12.29 -8.13 -6.77
C LEU A 159 -11.26 -9.23 -6.99
N VAL A 160 -10.58 -9.17 -8.12
CA VAL A 160 -9.54 -10.11 -8.51
C VAL A 160 -8.23 -9.36 -8.66
N PHE A 161 -7.19 -9.80 -7.95
CA PHE A 161 -5.88 -9.15 -7.93
C PHE A 161 -4.78 -10.05 -8.47
N ASP A 162 -3.74 -9.42 -9.03
CA ASP A 162 -2.42 -10.02 -9.20
C ASP A 162 -1.43 -9.27 -8.31
N GLY A 163 -1.10 -9.88 -7.16
CA GLY A 163 -0.45 -9.18 -6.05
C GLY A 163 -1.35 -8.06 -5.53
N TRP A 164 -0.89 -6.81 -5.63
CA TRP A 164 -1.64 -5.62 -5.20
C TRP A 164 -2.24 -4.81 -6.35
N GLN A 165 -2.21 -5.34 -7.58
CA GLN A 165 -2.84 -4.70 -8.74
C GLN A 165 -4.19 -5.34 -9.00
N LEU A 166 -5.23 -4.51 -9.08
CA LEU A 166 -6.56 -4.95 -9.48
C LEU A 166 -6.50 -5.40 -10.95
N LEU A 167 -7.02 -6.60 -11.23
CA LEU A 167 -7.17 -7.12 -12.59
C LEU A 167 -8.59 -6.93 -13.09
N ALA A 168 -9.55 -7.30 -12.25
CA ALA A 168 -10.96 -7.22 -12.58
C ALA A 168 -11.79 -6.99 -11.32
N GLN A 169 -12.96 -6.40 -11.50
CA GLN A 169 -14.01 -6.40 -10.50
C GLN A 169 -15.33 -6.82 -11.13
N GLN A 170 -16.21 -7.40 -10.32
CA GLN A 170 -17.59 -7.68 -10.69
C GLN A 170 -18.50 -7.01 -9.68
N VAL A 171 -19.48 -6.22 -10.14
CA VAL A 171 -20.39 -5.49 -9.27
C VAL A 171 -21.82 -5.88 -9.58
N GLN A 172 -22.58 -6.16 -8.54
CA GLN A 172 -24.03 -6.34 -8.60
C GLN A 172 -24.71 -5.37 -7.65
N PHE A 173 -25.65 -4.58 -8.18
CA PHE A 173 -26.45 -3.65 -7.40
C PHE A 173 -27.83 -4.24 -7.09
N PHE A 174 -28.39 -3.82 -5.96
CA PHE A 174 -29.69 -4.28 -5.49
C PHE A 174 -30.63 -3.09 -5.33
N THR A 175 -31.87 -3.24 -5.79
CA THR A 175 -32.92 -2.22 -5.67
C THR A 175 -34.12 -2.77 -4.93
N LEU A 176 -34.93 -1.90 -4.35
CA LEU A 176 -36.14 -2.33 -3.66
C LEU A 176 -37.19 -2.77 -4.68
N ASN A 177 -37.85 -3.90 -4.44
CA ASN A 177 -38.98 -4.31 -5.27
C ASN A 177 -40.11 -3.25 -5.12
N PRO A 178 -40.57 -2.62 -6.21
CA PRO A 178 -41.60 -1.58 -6.15
C PRO A 178 -42.97 -2.12 -5.74
N GLU A 179 -43.26 -3.39 -6.03
CA GLU A 179 -44.51 -4.08 -5.68
C GLU A 179 -44.49 -4.62 -4.25
N ASN A 180 -43.32 -5.08 -3.81
CA ASN A 180 -43.10 -5.60 -2.45
C ASN A 180 -41.87 -4.97 -1.81
N ARG A 181 -42.06 -3.89 -1.02
CA ARG A 181 -40.98 -3.13 -0.37
C ARG A 181 -40.17 -3.89 0.71
N GLN A 182 -40.42 -5.19 0.90
CA GLN A 182 -39.62 -6.07 1.74
C GLN A 182 -38.53 -6.80 0.95
N GLU A 183 -38.73 -7.03 -0.34
CA GLU A 183 -37.81 -7.78 -1.19
C GLU A 183 -36.85 -6.88 -1.95
N LEU A 184 -35.68 -7.44 -2.28
CA LEU A 184 -34.68 -6.81 -3.13
C LEU A 184 -34.65 -7.48 -4.49
N ILE A 185 -34.59 -6.67 -5.55
CA ILE A 185 -34.34 -7.11 -6.91
C ILE A 185 -32.85 -6.99 -7.17
N ALA A 186 -32.23 -8.11 -7.56
CA ALA A 186 -30.85 -8.15 -7.97
C ALA A 186 -30.71 -7.64 -9.41
N GLY A 187 -29.85 -6.63 -9.61
CA GLY A 187 -29.46 -6.18 -10.93
C GLY A 187 -28.53 -7.14 -11.64
N GLU A 188 -28.16 -6.81 -12.88
CA GLU A 188 -27.17 -7.57 -13.63
C GLU A 188 -25.78 -7.50 -12.99
N VAL A 189 -25.03 -8.59 -13.09
CA VAL A 189 -23.61 -8.61 -12.71
C VAL A 189 -22.80 -7.92 -13.80
N GLN A 190 -22.21 -6.78 -13.47
CA GLN A 190 -21.37 -6.02 -14.37
C GLN A 190 -19.90 -6.39 -14.13
N THR A 191 -19.20 -6.85 -15.17
CA THR A 191 -17.75 -7.16 -15.08
C THR A 191 -16.93 -6.03 -15.67
N GLN A 192 -15.90 -5.58 -14.96
CA GLN A 192 -14.95 -4.58 -15.44
C GLN A 192 -13.50 -5.05 -15.28
N TYR A 193 -12.65 -4.68 -16.23
CA TYR A 193 -11.21 -4.92 -16.24
C TYR A 193 -10.45 -3.65 -15.91
N ALA A 194 -9.48 -3.75 -15.01
CA ALA A 194 -8.72 -2.62 -14.51
C ALA A 194 -7.40 -2.42 -15.25
N VAL A 195 -7.04 -1.15 -15.45
CA VAL A 195 -5.68 -0.73 -15.82
C VAL A 195 -5.07 -0.01 -14.64
N CYS A 196 -3.95 -0.51 -14.14
CA CYS A 196 -3.27 0.03 -12.97
C CYS A 196 -1.93 0.71 -13.31
N ALA A 197 -1.55 1.68 -12.49
CA ALA A 197 -0.21 2.22 -12.44
C ALA A 197 0.79 1.19 -11.88
N PRO A 198 2.12 1.37 -12.08
CA PRO A 198 3.15 0.55 -11.44
C PRO A 198 3.05 0.52 -9.90
N THR A 199 2.47 1.56 -9.31
CA THR A 199 2.21 1.71 -7.88
C THR A 199 1.02 0.90 -7.36
N GLY A 200 0.33 0.13 -8.21
CA GLY A 200 -0.83 -0.68 -7.84
C GLY A 200 -2.17 0.02 -8.04
N GLU A 201 -2.14 1.32 -8.28
CA GLU A 201 -3.32 2.17 -8.31
C GLU A 201 -4.18 2.00 -9.57
N PRO A 202 -5.50 1.74 -9.45
CA PRO A 202 -6.40 1.72 -10.61
C PRO A 202 -6.53 3.10 -11.26
N LEU A 203 -6.23 3.19 -12.56
CA LEU A 203 -6.33 4.41 -13.36
C LEU A 203 -7.63 4.48 -14.15
N ALA A 204 -8.11 3.34 -14.64
CA ALA A 204 -9.33 3.22 -15.42
C ALA A 204 -9.91 1.81 -15.33
N LEU A 205 -11.22 1.70 -15.55
CA LEU A 205 -11.92 0.43 -15.73
C LEU A 205 -12.60 0.37 -17.10
N PHE A 206 -12.64 -0.82 -17.68
CA PHE A 206 -13.25 -1.10 -18.97
C PHE A 206 -14.29 -2.21 -18.86
N ASP A 207 -15.41 -2.09 -19.58
CA ASP A 207 -16.40 -3.17 -19.68
C ASP A 207 -15.91 -4.33 -20.56
N THR A 208 -16.76 -5.35 -20.71
CA THR A 208 -16.47 -6.54 -21.53
C THR A 208 -16.38 -6.25 -23.03
N ALA A 209 -16.89 -5.11 -23.51
CA ALA A 209 -16.76 -4.64 -24.88
C ALA A 209 -15.50 -3.76 -25.09
N GLY A 210 -14.77 -3.44 -24.02
CA GLY A 210 -13.57 -2.60 -24.06
C GLY A 210 -13.86 -1.10 -23.98
N HIS A 211 -15.08 -0.67 -23.63
CA HIS A 211 -15.38 0.73 -23.37
C HIS A 211 -14.95 1.12 -21.95
N ARG A 212 -14.36 2.31 -21.81
CA ARG A 212 -14.02 2.84 -20.49
C ARG A 212 -15.29 3.21 -19.72
N VAL A 213 -15.49 2.58 -18.57
CA VAL A 213 -16.66 2.79 -17.70
C VAL A 213 -16.31 3.48 -16.39
N TRP A 214 -15.03 3.64 -16.06
CA TRP A 214 -14.60 4.46 -14.93
C TRP A 214 -13.21 5.04 -15.20
N ARG A 215 -12.95 6.21 -14.62
CA ARG A 215 -11.63 6.84 -14.61
C ARG A 215 -11.35 7.42 -13.25
N GLN A 216 -10.12 7.25 -12.81
CA GLN A 216 -9.65 7.83 -11.56
C GLN A 216 -9.83 9.36 -11.52
N PRO A 217 -10.34 9.92 -10.40
CA PRO A 217 -10.33 11.37 -10.21
C PRO A 217 -8.90 11.92 -10.15
N PRO A 218 -8.67 13.18 -10.58
CA PRO A 218 -7.39 13.86 -10.38
C PRO A 218 -6.98 13.88 -8.91
N GLN A 219 -5.71 13.63 -8.64
CA GLN A 219 -5.16 13.59 -7.29
C GLN A 219 -3.73 14.14 -7.23
N SER A 220 -3.27 14.44 -6.01
CA SER A 220 -1.88 14.81 -5.75
C SER A 220 -0.94 13.61 -5.88
N LEU A 221 0.37 13.89 -5.89
CA LEU A 221 1.42 12.86 -5.83
C LEU A 221 1.26 11.87 -4.66
N TYR A 222 0.63 12.32 -3.58
CA TYR A 222 0.45 11.58 -2.33
C TYR A 222 -0.98 11.03 -2.18
N GLY A 223 -1.77 11.00 -3.25
CA GLY A 223 -3.09 10.36 -3.28
C GLY A 223 -4.25 11.24 -2.81
N LEU A 224 -4.04 12.55 -2.64
CA LEU A 224 -5.10 13.49 -2.23
C LEU A 224 -5.98 13.83 -3.43
N ARG A 225 -7.26 13.40 -3.41
CA ARG A 225 -8.22 13.72 -4.49
C ARG A 225 -8.45 15.24 -4.59
N LEU A 226 -8.36 15.81 -5.80
CA LEU A 226 -8.41 17.26 -6.04
C LEU A 226 -9.82 17.78 -6.39
N GLY A 227 -10.86 17.26 -5.72
CA GLY A 227 -12.23 17.79 -5.76
C GLY A 227 -13.02 17.61 -7.05
N ARG A 228 -12.42 17.08 -8.13
CA ARG A 228 -13.15 16.66 -9.34
C ARG A 228 -13.62 15.22 -9.18
N LEU A 229 -14.92 15.00 -9.35
CA LEU A 229 -15.49 13.65 -9.39
C LEU A 229 -14.91 12.88 -10.59
N GLY A 230 -14.59 11.61 -10.38
CA GLY A 230 -14.25 10.69 -11.46
C GLY A 230 -15.49 10.34 -12.30
N GLU A 231 -15.27 9.65 -13.41
CA GLU A 231 -16.36 9.09 -14.22
C GLU A 231 -17.01 7.92 -13.47
N ASN A 232 -18.34 7.86 -13.41
CA ASN A 232 -19.12 6.76 -12.80
C ASN A 232 -18.65 6.34 -11.39
N ALA A 233 -18.81 7.24 -10.41
CA ALA A 233 -18.31 7.03 -9.04
C ALA A 233 -18.76 5.71 -8.38
N GLU A 234 -19.93 5.17 -8.73
CA GLU A 234 -20.44 3.88 -8.21
C GLU A 234 -19.57 2.68 -8.63
N LEU A 235 -18.86 2.78 -9.75
CA LEU A 235 -17.93 1.76 -10.22
C LEU A 235 -16.51 1.92 -9.66
N ASN A 236 -16.25 2.97 -8.88
CA ASN A 236 -14.95 3.19 -8.26
C ASN A 236 -14.53 1.96 -7.45
N PRO A 237 -13.35 1.37 -7.72
CA PRO A 237 -12.90 0.18 -6.99
C PRO A 237 -12.57 0.49 -5.52
N GLY A 238 -12.36 1.75 -5.14
CA GLY A 238 -12.03 2.17 -3.77
C GLY A 238 -10.55 2.04 -3.40
N ASN A 239 -9.77 1.31 -4.21
CA ASN A 239 -8.32 1.20 -4.08
C ASN A 239 -7.61 2.50 -4.48
N GLN A 240 -6.60 2.88 -3.69
CA GLN A 240 -5.62 3.92 -4.03
C GLN A 240 -4.30 3.23 -4.45
N PHE A 241 -3.15 3.58 -3.86
CA PHE A 241 -1.90 2.83 -4.06
C PHE A 241 -2.02 1.36 -3.63
N ALA A 242 -1.02 0.53 -3.96
CA ALA A 242 -0.99 -0.87 -3.55
C ALA A 242 -1.31 -1.06 -2.05
N GLY A 243 -2.32 -1.88 -1.76
CA GLY A 243 -2.78 -2.19 -0.39
C GLY A 243 -3.67 -1.13 0.27
N GLN A 244 -3.93 -0.01 -0.41
CA GLN A 244 -4.59 1.16 0.17
C GLN A 244 -6.07 1.27 -0.20
N TRP A 245 -6.90 1.60 0.78
CA TRP A 245 -8.35 1.75 0.66
C TRP A 245 -8.81 3.09 1.23
N LEU A 246 -9.44 3.93 0.42
CA LEU A 246 -9.92 5.24 0.89
C LEU A 246 -11.21 5.08 1.70
N ASP A 247 -11.19 5.62 2.92
CA ASP A 247 -12.39 5.83 3.73
C ASP A 247 -12.90 7.25 3.46
N GLU A 248 -13.87 7.36 2.55
CA GLU A 248 -14.42 8.64 2.10
C GLU A 248 -14.96 9.49 3.26
N GLU A 249 -15.48 8.85 4.31
CA GLU A 249 -16.00 9.50 5.51
C GLU A 249 -14.94 10.32 6.28
N SER A 250 -13.67 9.92 6.20
CA SER A 250 -12.58 10.52 6.97
C SER A 250 -11.50 11.14 6.09
N GLY A 251 -11.46 10.79 4.80
CA GLY A 251 -10.35 11.09 3.90
C GLY A 251 -9.06 10.34 4.23
N LEU A 252 -9.08 9.47 5.25
CA LEU A 252 -7.97 8.60 5.59
C LEU A 252 -7.95 7.36 4.71
N VAL A 253 -6.78 6.79 4.56
CA VAL A 253 -6.56 5.63 3.72
C VAL A 253 -6.13 4.46 4.59
N TYR A 254 -7.00 3.45 4.69
CA TYR A 254 -6.68 2.19 5.34
C TYR A 254 -5.59 1.46 4.54
N ASN A 255 -4.47 1.15 5.20
CA ASN A 255 -3.36 0.41 4.61
C ASN A 255 -2.88 -0.65 5.59
N ARG A 256 -3.66 -1.73 5.68
CA ARG A 256 -3.41 -2.94 6.45
C ARG A 256 -3.04 -2.69 7.93
N PHE A 257 -1.76 -2.46 8.23
CA PHE A 257 -1.28 -2.21 9.60
C PHE A 257 -1.34 -0.74 10.05
N ARG A 258 -1.57 0.21 9.14
CA ARG A 258 -1.59 1.64 9.44
C ARG A 258 -2.66 2.39 8.64
N TYR A 259 -3.03 3.57 9.12
CA TYR A 259 -3.81 4.54 8.35
C TYR A 259 -2.90 5.63 7.80
N TYR A 260 -3.01 5.88 6.51
CA TYR A 260 -2.28 6.89 5.77
C TYR A 260 -3.14 8.15 5.60
N SER A 261 -2.53 9.32 5.74
CA SER A 261 -3.14 10.61 5.45
C SER A 261 -2.60 11.16 4.13
N PRO A 262 -3.42 11.22 3.07
CA PRO A 262 -3.02 11.83 1.79
C PRO A 262 -2.75 13.34 1.89
N VAL A 263 -3.37 14.01 2.86
CA VAL A 263 -3.15 15.44 3.14
C VAL A 263 -1.74 15.65 3.71
N ALA A 264 -1.33 14.80 4.65
CA ALA A 264 -0.03 14.94 5.31
C ALA A 264 1.10 14.18 4.60
N GLY A 265 0.79 13.30 3.65
CA GLY A 265 1.78 12.47 2.96
C GLY A 265 2.45 11.42 3.85
N GLN A 266 1.81 11.02 4.95
CA GLN A 266 2.41 10.14 5.97
C GLN A 266 1.37 9.29 6.71
N TYR A 267 1.83 8.28 7.42
CA TYR A 267 1.01 7.47 8.32
C TYR A 267 0.67 8.23 9.61
N LEU A 268 -0.47 7.89 10.20
CA LEU A 268 -0.94 8.46 11.47
C LEU A 268 -0.28 7.83 12.69
N THR A 269 0.19 6.58 12.55
CA THR A 269 0.82 5.83 13.63
C THR A 269 2.25 5.48 13.25
N PRO A 270 3.19 5.45 14.22
CA PRO A 270 4.55 5.01 13.94
C PRO A 270 4.55 3.57 13.44
N ASP A 271 5.53 3.24 12.60
CA ASP A 271 5.72 1.90 12.07
C ASP A 271 5.78 0.87 13.21
N PRO A 272 4.96 -0.20 13.18
CA PRO A 272 5.03 -1.29 14.16
C PRO A 272 6.40 -2.00 14.23
N LEU A 273 7.24 -1.85 13.20
CA LEU A 273 8.63 -2.31 13.16
C LEU A 273 9.60 -1.31 13.82
N GLY A 274 9.12 -0.14 14.25
CA GLY A 274 9.95 0.94 14.77
C GLY A 274 10.99 1.38 13.74
N LEU A 275 12.21 1.66 14.20
CA LEU A 275 13.34 2.05 13.32
C LEU A 275 13.72 0.95 12.32
N MET A 276 13.28 -0.30 12.51
CA MET A 276 13.50 -1.33 11.49
C MET A 276 12.70 -1.03 10.22
N GLY A 277 11.59 -0.28 10.30
CA GLY A 277 10.77 0.21 9.19
C GLY A 277 11.26 1.55 8.61
N GLY A 278 12.52 1.92 8.86
CA GLY A 278 13.09 3.17 8.39
C GLY A 278 13.26 4.22 9.47
N GLU A 279 14.08 5.22 9.16
CA GLU A 279 14.50 6.27 10.11
C GLU A 279 13.33 7.19 10.51
N ASN A 280 12.41 7.44 9.58
CA ASN A 280 11.17 8.14 9.86
C ASN A 280 10.02 7.12 10.02
N PRO A 281 9.56 6.83 11.26
CA PRO A 281 8.54 5.80 11.49
C PRO A 281 7.15 6.18 10.98
N TYR A 282 6.92 7.43 10.59
CA TYR A 282 5.64 7.87 10.03
C TYR A 282 5.65 7.94 8.50
N ALA A 283 6.82 7.84 7.87
CA ALA A 283 6.94 7.99 6.42
C ALA A 283 6.17 6.90 5.65
N TYR A 284 5.63 7.28 4.49
CA TYR A 284 5.09 6.32 3.52
C TYR A 284 6.22 5.60 2.76
N VAL A 285 6.67 6.19 1.65
CA VAL A 285 7.83 5.74 0.89
C VAL A 285 8.67 6.95 0.47
N GLY A 286 9.96 6.73 0.23
CA GLY A 286 10.86 7.81 -0.23
C GLY A 286 10.52 8.33 -1.64
N ASN A 287 9.99 7.48 -2.52
CA ASN A 287 9.55 7.88 -3.86
C ASN A 287 8.18 7.25 -4.21
N PRO A 288 7.07 7.97 -3.99
CA PRO A 288 5.72 7.44 -4.22
C PRO A 288 5.36 7.21 -5.69
N THR A 289 6.23 7.57 -6.65
CA THR A 289 5.99 7.31 -8.08
C THR A 289 6.34 5.89 -8.51
N ILE A 290 7.24 5.22 -7.79
CA ILE A 290 7.78 3.90 -8.16
C ILE A 290 7.87 2.93 -6.99
N TRP A 291 7.81 3.44 -5.76
CA TRP A 291 7.85 2.62 -4.55
C TRP A 291 6.46 2.53 -3.95
N ILE A 292 6.20 1.38 -3.34
CA ILE A 292 4.95 1.08 -2.65
C ILE A 292 5.23 0.54 -1.26
N ASP A 293 4.27 0.73 -0.36
CA ASP A 293 4.20 0.07 0.95
C ASP A 293 2.83 -0.63 1.07
N PRO A 294 2.72 -1.88 0.58
CA PRO A 294 1.43 -2.58 0.51
C PRO A 294 0.88 -3.08 1.85
N LEU A 295 1.75 -3.17 2.85
CA LEU A 295 1.38 -3.64 4.20
C LEU A 295 1.27 -2.47 5.19
N GLY A 296 1.73 -1.28 4.83
CA GLY A 296 1.92 -0.24 5.82
C GLY A 296 3.02 -0.59 6.80
N LEU A 297 4.16 -1.12 6.35
CA LEU A 297 5.38 -1.35 7.12
C LEU A 297 6.55 -0.83 6.28
N ALA A 298 6.89 0.45 6.46
CA ALA A 298 7.67 1.30 5.56
C ALA A 298 9.01 0.65 5.18
N LYS A 299 9.00 -0.04 4.04
CA LYS A 299 10.17 -0.62 3.39
C LYS A 299 9.89 -0.55 1.90
N CYS A 300 10.65 0.27 1.19
CA CYS A 300 10.28 0.74 -0.14
C CYS A 300 10.38 -0.37 -1.20
N TRP A 301 9.27 -0.96 -1.61
CA TRP A 301 9.24 -2.06 -2.58
C TRP A 301 9.14 -1.53 -4.00
N THR A 302 9.91 -2.10 -4.92
CA THR A 302 9.74 -1.91 -6.36
C THR A 302 9.08 -3.16 -6.94
N ALA A 303 7.92 -3.02 -7.56
CA ALA A 303 7.22 -4.15 -8.17
C ALA A 303 7.84 -4.49 -9.55
N LYS A 304 8.20 -5.75 -9.77
CA LYS A 304 8.76 -6.23 -11.04
C LYS A 304 8.23 -7.61 -11.40
N ASN A 305 7.86 -7.80 -12.66
CA ASN A 305 7.50 -9.13 -13.18
C ASN A 305 8.76 -9.88 -13.58
N VAL A 306 9.01 -11.03 -12.95
CA VAL A 306 10.19 -11.88 -13.16
C VAL A 306 9.74 -13.32 -13.41
N VAL A 307 9.96 -13.80 -14.64
CA VAL A 307 9.65 -15.19 -15.06
C VAL A 307 8.19 -15.56 -14.74
N GLY A 308 7.26 -14.69 -15.14
CA GLY A 308 5.82 -14.91 -14.98
C GLY A 308 5.28 -14.72 -13.56
N ARG A 309 6.04 -14.10 -12.65
CA ARG A 309 5.58 -13.77 -11.30
C ARG A 309 5.89 -12.33 -10.93
N LYS A 310 4.98 -11.69 -10.21
CA LYS A 310 5.18 -10.38 -9.61
C LYS A 310 6.06 -10.51 -8.37
N VAL A 311 7.14 -9.75 -8.31
CA VAL A 311 8.05 -9.70 -7.16
C VAL A 311 8.26 -8.28 -6.69
N TYR A 312 8.10 -8.06 -5.39
CA TYR A 312 8.34 -6.81 -4.71
C TYR A 312 9.77 -6.79 -4.18
N GLN A 313 10.63 -6.06 -4.89
CA GLN A 313 12.08 -6.05 -4.70
C GLN A 313 12.52 -4.88 -3.84
N ARG A 314 13.64 -5.05 -3.13
CA ARG A 314 14.26 -4.02 -2.30
C ARG A 314 15.76 -4.03 -2.41
N ASN A 315 16.31 -2.94 -2.92
CA ASN A 315 17.76 -2.74 -3.04
C ASN A 315 18.42 -2.47 -1.69
N ASP A 316 17.69 -1.96 -0.70
CA ASP A 316 18.24 -1.58 0.61
C ASP A 316 18.49 -2.77 1.55
N LEU A 317 18.05 -3.98 1.18
CA LEU A 317 18.16 -5.19 1.98
C LEU A 317 19.58 -5.75 2.07
N PHE A 318 20.42 -5.49 1.08
CA PHE A 318 21.77 -6.06 0.96
C PHE A 318 22.70 -5.09 0.21
N ASP A 319 24.00 -5.19 0.46
CA ASP A 319 25.01 -4.55 -0.38
C ASP A 319 25.34 -5.48 -1.57
N PRO A 320 25.20 -5.04 -2.84
CA PRO A 320 25.55 -5.85 -4.01
C PRO A 320 27.02 -6.34 -4.01
N ASN A 321 27.92 -5.60 -3.37
CA ASN A 321 29.35 -5.91 -3.31
C ASN A 321 29.78 -6.68 -2.06
N HIS A 322 28.88 -6.95 -1.11
CA HIS A 322 29.18 -7.76 0.08
C HIS A 322 29.76 -9.12 -0.31
N ILE A 323 30.91 -9.47 0.27
CA ILE A 323 31.64 -10.70 0.00
C ILE A 323 31.25 -11.76 1.05
N ASP A 324 30.83 -12.94 0.59
CA ASP A 324 30.54 -14.08 1.47
C ASP A 324 31.81 -14.82 1.94
N GLU A 325 31.63 -15.81 2.83
CA GLU A 325 32.73 -16.64 3.37
C GLU A 325 33.56 -17.38 2.30
N TYR A 326 33.06 -17.47 1.06
CA TYR A 326 33.72 -18.11 -0.08
C TYR A 326 34.33 -17.09 -1.07
N GLY A 327 34.43 -15.82 -0.69
CA GLY A 327 35.02 -14.78 -1.53
C GLY A 327 34.13 -14.29 -2.67
N ARG A 328 32.81 -14.57 -2.65
CA ARG A 328 31.88 -14.16 -3.72
C ARG A 328 31.09 -12.92 -3.32
N THR A 329 30.98 -11.95 -4.23
CA THR A 329 30.05 -10.82 -4.03
C THR A 329 28.59 -11.28 -4.10
N ASN A 330 27.66 -10.51 -3.53
CA ASN A 330 26.23 -10.75 -3.67
C ASN A 330 25.77 -10.79 -5.14
N ILE A 331 26.35 -9.97 -6.03
CA ILE A 331 26.11 -10.07 -7.48
C ILE A 331 26.54 -11.45 -8.02
N GLN A 332 27.71 -11.95 -7.63
CA GLN A 332 28.19 -13.27 -8.06
C GLN A 332 27.34 -14.42 -7.50
N ARG A 333 26.88 -14.31 -6.25
CA ARG A 333 25.91 -15.26 -5.65
C ARG A 333 24.61 -15.30 -6.45
N MET A 334 24.04 -14.13 -6.74
CA MET A 334 22.81 -14.00 -7.51
C MET A 334 22.97 -14.54 -8.95
N LYS A 335 24.10 -14.29 -9.63
CA LYS A 335 24.40 -14.89 -10.95
C LYS A 335 24.44 -16.43 -10.92
N LYS A 336 24.79 -17.04 -9.78
CA LYS A 336 24.70 -18.50 -9.57
C LYS A 336 23.29 -18.97 -9.18
N GLY A 337 22.33 -18.06 -9.03
CA GLY A 337 20.96 -18.34 -8.60
C GLY A 337 20.80 -18.49 -7.08
N GLN A 338 21.78 -18.02 -6.31
CA GLN A 338 21.74 -18.02 -4.84
C GLN A 338 21.22 -16.67 -4.34
N ALA A 339 20.55 -16.69 -3.17
CA ALA A 339 20.11 -15.45 -2.56
C ALA A 339 21.32 -14.60 -2.12
N PRO A 340 21.23 -13.27 -2.24
CA PRO A 340 22.22 -12.38 -1.65
C PRO A 340 22.15 -12.49 -0.12
N ILE A 341 23.26 -12.19 0.54
CA ILE A 341 23.35 -12.03 2.00
C ILE A 341 22.84 -10.63 2.35
N GLY A 342 21.80 -10.58 3.16
CA GLY A 342 21.21 -9.36 3.70
C GLY A 342 22.10 -8.68 4.74
N LYS A 343 21.71 -7.45 5.10
CA LYS A 343 22.35 -6.67 6.16
C LYS A 343 22.30 -7.33 7.55
N ASP A 344 21.45 -8.34 7.72
CA ASP A 344 21.37 -9.18 8.91
C ASP A 344 22.32 -10.39 8.87
N GLY A 345 23.20 -10.48 7.86
CA GLY A 345 24.17 -11.56 7.70
C GLY A 345 23.58 -12.88 7.19
N LEU A 346 22.29 -12.91 6.83
CA LEU A 346 21.57 -14.10 6.40
C LEU A 346 21.09 -13.97 4.95
N GLU A 347 20.78 -15.10 4.30
CA GLU A 347 20.21 -15.06 2.94
C GLU A 347 18.87 -14.30 2.91
N ILE A 348 18.69 -13.43 1.90
CA ILE A 348 17.39 -12.79 1.67
C ILE A 348 16.32 -13.82 1.37
N ASN A 349 15.20 -13.71 2.07
CA ASN A 349 14.03 -14.54 1.87
C ASN A 349 13.11 -13.93 0.80
N LEU A 350 12.48 -14.81 0.02
CA LEU A 350 11.35 -14.46 -0.83
C LEU A 350 10.09 -14.94 -0.09
N HIS A 351 9.32 -14.01 0.41
CA HIS A 351 8.07 -14.25 1.12
C HIS A 351 6.89 -14.27 0.15
N HIS A 352 5.95 -15.20 0.31
CA HIS A 352 4.74 -15.27 -0.53
C HIS A 352 3.69 -14.30 0.01
N VAL A 353 3.25 -13.34 -0.80
CA VAL A 353 2.32 -12.28 -0.35
C VAL A 353 0.92 -12.82 -0.09
N THR A 354 0.41 -13.67 -0.98
CA THR A 354 -0.92 -14.30 -0.84
C THR A 354 -0.82 -15.70 -0.21
N GLN A 355 0.39 -16.17 0.11
CA GLN A 355 0.67 -17.50 0.67
C GLN A 355 0.29 -18.69 -0.25
N ASP A 356 -0.07 -18.40 -1.49
CA ASP A 356 -0.25 -19.36 -2.57
C ASP A 356 1.04 -19.56 -3.40
N GLU A 357 1.08 -20.71 -4.08
CA GLU A 357 2.09 -21.02 -5.09
C GLU A 357 1.43 -21.63 -6.34
N PRO A 358 1.60 -21.04 -7.55
CA PRO A 358 2.37 -19.82 -7.84
C PRO A 358 1.68 -18.55 -7.33
N GLY A 359 2.44 -17.62 -6.75
CA GLY A 359 1.92 -16.35 -6.25
C GLY A 359 2.93 -15.20 -6.31
N ALA A 360 2.47 -14.00 -5.97
CA ALA A 360 3.32 -12.81 -5.85
C ALA A 360 4.29 -12.95 -4.67
N MET A 361 5.52 -12.43 -4.82
CA MET A 361 6.60 -12.58 -3.84
C MET A 361 7.11 -11.24 -3.34
N ALA A 362 7.65 -11.19 -2.12
CA ALA A 362 8.32 -10.01 -1.57
C ALA A 362 9.71 -10.36 -1.02
N GLU A 363 10.72 -9.56 -1.36
CA GLU A 363 12.05 -9.67 -0.75
C GLU A 363 12.01 -9.16 0.70
N ILE A 364 12.51 -9.97 1.63
CA ILE A 364 12.54 -9.64 3.05
C ILE A 364 13.81 -10.18 3.72
N LEU A 365 14.35 -9.46 4.71
CA LEU A 365 15.44 -9.94 5.56
C LEU A 365 15.03 -11.25 6.25
N SER A 366 15.95 -12.20 6.39
CA SER A 366 15.67 -13.47 7.06
C SER A 366 15.29 -13.25 8.53
N SER A 367 15.97 -12.34 9.22
CA SER A 367 15.66 -11.96 10.61
C SER A 367 14.24 -11.40 10.76
N VAL A 368 13.79 -10.56 9.83
CA VAL A 368 12.42 -10.00 9.82
C VAL A 368 11.41 -11.12 9.55
N HIS A 369 11.70 -11.97 8.56
CA HIS A 369 10.86 -13.11 8.26
C HIS A 369 10.70 -14.04 9.47
N SER A 370 11.79 -14.36 10.18
CA SER A 370 11.73 -15.21 11.38
C SER A 370 11.04 -14.54 12.55
N LYS A 371 11.32 -13.26 12.82
CA LYS A 371 10.74 -12.52 13.96
C LYS A 371 9.23 -12.31 13.80
N TYR A 372 8.78 -12.06 12.58
CA TYR A 372 7.37 -11.77 12.27
C TYR A 372 6.69 -12.91 11.53
N ASP A 373 7.26 -14.12 11.60
CA ASP A 373 6.80 -15.31 10.85
C ASP A 373 5.30 -15.54 10.96
N ARG A 374 4.75 -15.51 12.18
CA ARG A 374 3.30 -15.66 12.42
C ARG A 374 2.44 -14.56 11.81
N LYS A 375 2.97 -13.34 11.72
CA LYS A 375 2.26 -12.20 11.10
C LYS A 375 2.36 -12.27 9.57
N LEU A 376 3.41 -12.87 9.04
CA LEU A 376 3.67 -12.96 7.61
C LEU A 376 3.00 -14.21 6.98
N HIS A 377 2.95 -15.35 7.69
CA HIS A 377 2.41 -16.64 7.21
C HIS A 377 1.07 -17.04 7.82
N MET A 378 0.24 -16.03 8.10
CA MET A 378 -1.00 -16.19 8.86
C MET A 378 -2.11 -17.04 8.20
N PHE A 379 -2.04 -17.30 6.89
CA PHE A 379 -2.99 -18.09 6.08
C PHE A 379 -2.41 -19.46 5.68
N SER A 380 -1.19 -19.77 6.11
CA SER A 380 -0.56 -21.03 5.74
C SER A 380 -1.11 -22.13 6.64
N ASN A 381 -1.43 -23.26 6.04
CA ASN A 381 -1.66 -24.51 6.75
C ASN A 381 -0.41 -25.02 7.51
N GLN A 382 0.68 -24.24 7.57
CA GLN A 382 1.95 -24.60 8.20
C GLN A 382 1.80 -24.96 9.69
N TRP A 383 0.71 -24.50 10.32
CA TRP A 383 0.37 -24.76 11.71
C TRP A 383 -0.68 -25.86 11.89
N ASP A 384 -1.45 -26.18 10.85
CA ASP A 384 -2.38 -27.30 10.86
C ASP A 384 -1.59 -28.58 10.56
N LYS A 385 -1.23 -29.32 11.60
CA LYS A 385 -0.47 -30.58 11.48
C LYS A 385 -1.28 -31.67 10.76
N THR A 386 -2.44 -31.37 10.16
CA THR A 386 -3.32 -32.32 9.51
C THR A 386 -3.65 -31.94 8.06
N TRP A 387 -3.68 -32.93 7.16
CA TRP A 387 -4.13 -32.77 5.77
C TRP A 387 -4.97 -33.97 5.33
N VAL A 388 -5.92 -33.76 4.41
CA VAL A 388 -6.79 -34.80 3.84
C VAL A 388 -6.32 -35.15 2.43
N GLY A 389 -5.99 -36.42 2.21
CA GLY A 389 -5.50 -36.86 0.91
C GLY A 389 -6.54 -36.99 -0.19
N PRO A 390 -6.10 -37.23 -1.44
CA PRO A 390 -6.99 -37.57 -2.57
C PRO A 390 -7.88 -38.78 -2.28
N ASP A 391 -7.47 -39.61 -1.32
CA ASP A 391 -8.18 -40.76 -0.78
C ASP A 391 -9.15 -40.43 0.36
N GLY A 392 -9.30 -39.14 0.71
CA GLY A 392 -10.14 -38.70 1.83
C GLY A 392 -9.54 -38.94 3.21
N VAL A 393 -8.30 -39.47 3.30
CA VAL A 393 -7.70 -39.86 4.58
C VAL A 393 -6.94 -38.71 5.22
N ARG A 394 -7.29 -38.41 6.48
CA ARG A 394 -6.64 -37.38 7.29
C ARG A 394 -5.30 -37.88 7.85
N ARG A 395 -4.19 -37.25 7.49
CA ARG A 395 -2.82 -37.59 7.91
C ARG A 395 -2.24 -36.50 8.79
N ARG A 396 -1.45 -36.88 9.80
CA ARG A 396 -0.80 -35.97 10.74
C ARG A 396 0.71 -35.94 10.48
N TYR A 397 1.29 -34.75 10.30
CA TYR A 397 2.75 -34.58 10.18
C TYR A 397 3.36 -33.99 11.45
N ASN A 398 4.65 -34.27 11.69
CA ASN A 398 5.43 -33.61 12.75
C ASN A 398 5.59 -32.09 12.50
N SER A 399 5.53 -31.68 11.24
CA SER A 399 5.45 -30.30 10.74
C SER A 399 4.59 -30.31 9.47
N ALA A 400 3.63 -29.39 9.35
CA ALA A 400 2.75 -29.38 8.18
C ALA A 400 3.60 -29.26 6.89
N PRO A 401 3.31 -30.05 5.85
CA PRO A 401 3.94 -29.87 4.55
C PRO A 401 3.65 -28.43 4.10
N PRO A 402 4.62 -27.71 3.53
CA PRO A 402 4.30 -26.44 2.88
C PRO A 402 3.13 -26.68 1.92
N SER A 403 2.15 -25.77 1.85
CA SER A 403 1.18 -25.70 0.74
C SER A 403 1.85 -25.70 -0.65
N MET A 404 3.17 -25.49 -0.66
CA MET A 404 4.05 -25.35 -1.80
C MET A 404 4.81 -26.62 -2.19
N ASN A 405 4.76 -26.95 -3.49
CA ASN A 405 5.75 -27.83 -4.10
C ASN A 405 7.12 -27.12 -4.17
N ARG A 406 8.04 -27.51 -3.28
CA ARG A 406 9.38 -26.90 -3.17
C ARG A 406 10.21 -27.00 -4.46
N ARG A 407 9.98 -28.00 -5.30
CA ARG A 407 10.81 -28.21 -6.52
C ARG A 407 10.58 -27.13 -7.58
N PRO A 408 9.34 -26.87 -8.07
CA PRO A 408 9.04 -25.72 -8.93
C PRO A 408 9.48 -24.38 -8.34
N PHE A 409 9.17 -24.14 -7.06
CA PHE A 409 9.56 -22.91 -6.39
C PHE A 409 11.08 -22.70 -6.39
N ASN A 410 11.87 -23.71 -6.00
CA ASN A 410 13.33 -23.60 -5.98
C ASN A 410 13.92 -23.40 -7.38
N ARG A 411 13.30 -23.97 -8.43
CA ARG A 411 13.70 -23.68 -9.82
C ARG A 411 13.41 -22.24 -10.20
N TRP A 412 12.23 -21.72 -9.85
CA TRP A 412 11.87 -20.33 -10.09
C TRP A 412 12.76 -19.38 -9.28
N LYS A 413 12.98 -19.61 -7.99
CA LYS A 413 13.87 -18.85 -7.10
C LYS A 413 15.29 -18.72 -7.68
N LYS A 414 15.85 -19.81 -8.22
CA LYS A 414 17.16 -19.76 -8.91
C LYS A 414 17.14 -18.83 -10.13
N LYS A 415 16.09 -18.88 -10.96
CA LYS A 415 15.93 -17.97 -12.12
C LYS A 415 15.73 -16.53 -11.68
N TYR A 416 14.95 -16.32 -10.63
CA TYR A 416 14.70 -15.01 -10.04
C TYR A 416 16.00 -14.34 -9.62
N TRP A 417 16.84 -15.00 -8.82
CA TRP A 417 18.11 -14.40 -8.38
C TRP A 417 19.06 -14.11 -9.55
N LYS A 418 19.09 -14.96 -10.57
CA LYS A 418 19.86 -14.69 -11.79
C LYS A 418 19.38 -13.41 -12.51
N ALA A 419 18.07 -13.23 -12.61
CA ALA A 419 17.49 -12.01 -13.17
C ALA A 419 17.76 -10.79 -12.27
N ARG A 420 17.64 -10.94 -10.95
CA ARG A 420 17.91 -9.91 -9.95
C ARG A 420 19.35 -9.38 -10.03
N ALA A 421 20.32 -10.23 -10.35
CA ALA A 421 21.71 -9.82 -10.54
C ALA A 421 21.87 -8.77 -11.66
N LEU A 422 21.02 -8.82 -12.70
CA LEU A 422 21.11 -7.92 -13.85
C LEU A 422 20.72 -6.48 -13.49
N ASP A 423 19.91 -6.30 -12.43
CA ASP A 423 19.48 -4.98 -11.95
C ASP A 423 20.65 -4.11 -11.45
N PHE A 424 21.82 -4.72 -11.22
CA PHE A 424 23.03 -4.08 -10.72
C PHE A 424 24.18 -4.08 -11.73
N LEU A 425 23.92 -4.46 -12.99
CA LEU A 425 24.94 -4.54 -14.05
C LEU A 425 24.84 -3.42 -15.09
N ILE A 426 23.84 -2.54 -14.99
CA ILE A 426 23.66 -1.39 -15.87
C ILE A 426 23.63 -0.13 -14.98
N PRO A 427 24.53 0.84 -15.22
CA PRO A 427 24.60 2.07 -14.43
C PRO A 427 23.38 2.99 -14.60
#